data_AF-A0A7J6RT37-F1
#
_entry.id   AF-A0A7J6RT37-F1
#
_cell.length_a   1.000
_cell.length_b   1.000
_cell.length_c   1.000
_cell.angle_alpha   90.00
_cell.angle_beta   90.00
_cell.angle_gamma   90.00
#
_symmetry.space_group_name_H-M   'P 1'
#
loop_
_entity.id
_entity.type
_entity.pdbx_description
1 polymer ?
#
loop_
_entity_poly.entity_id
_entity_poly.type
_entity_poly.pdbx_seq_one_letter_code
_entity_poly.pdbx_strand_id
1 'polypeptide(L)'
;MPSPPRRQRPKSRGDPSTALKLVQNRRSLEKAISTFRGLTFASSTKSTMLARLRLWKRLSIGLGIEFTPLSANGVESIMAVLRCAGYRSAGCYLSAIISYNRDQGHVMDSATEAAVRRARLACKRNLGPPTRMRGISLAELRLLASKLTGFYAKQRVAGYLMASWFLLRCSEALSMDMQHIRFDEGSKTV
;
A
#
# COMPACT_ATOMS: atom_id res chain seq x y z
N MET A 1 -20.29 3.34 -19.78
CA MET A 1 -20.35 1.86 -19.62
C MET A 1 -19.34 1.45 -18.56
N PRO A 2 -19.74 0.70 -17.51
CA PRO A 2 -18.80 0.23 -16.50
C PRO A 2 -17.96 -0.92 -17.06
N SER A 3 -16.64 -0.87 -16.83
CA SER A 3 -15.71 -1.91 -17.25
C SER A 3 -16.05 -3.25 -16.57
N PRO A 4 -16.03 -4.39 -17.29
CA PRO A 4 -16.39 -5.68 -16.71
C PRO A 4 -15.38 -6.10 -15.61
N PRO A 5 -15.83 -6.84 -14.58
CA PRO A 5 -14.95 -7.32 -13.52
C PRO A 5 -13.88 -8.25 -14.13
N ARG A 6 -12.63 -8.09 -13.67
CA ARG A 6 -11.51 -8.96 -14.08
C ARG A 6 -11.84 -10.40 -13.65
N ARG A 7 -12.21 -11.26 -14.61
CA ARG A 7 -12.36 -12.71 -14.40
C ARG A 7 -11.08 -13.27 -13.76
N GLN A 8 -11.17 -13.79 -12.53
CA GLN A 8 -10.11 -14.60 -11.95
C GLN A 8 -9.96 -15.85 -12.82
N ARG A 9 -8.72 -16.15 -13.26
CA ARG A 9 -8.45 -17.35 -14.06
C ARG A 9 -8.73 -18.59 -13.21
N PRO A 10 -9.25 -19.69 -13.82
CA PRO A 10 -9.43 -20.95 -13.12
C PRO A 10 -8.09 -21.42 -12.52
N LYS A 11 -8.12 -21.99 -11.31
CA LYS A 11 -6.96 -22.63 -10.69
C LYS A 11 -6.64 -23.93 -11.43
N SER A 12 -6.01 -23.85 -12.60
CA SER A 12 -5.47 -25.05 -13.26
C SER A 12 -4.13 -25.42 -12.61
N ARG A 13 -3.85 -26.72 -12.51
CA ARG A 13 -2.50 -27.20 -12.17
C ARG A 13 -1.51 -26.73 -13.25
N GLY A 14 -0.29 -26.37 -12.84
CA GLY A 14 0.79 -26.00 -13.76
C GLY A 14 1.31 -27.22 -14.55
N ASP A 15 1.91 -26.96 -15.71
CA ASP A 15 2.50 -27.98 -16.59
C ASP A 15 4.04 -27.96 -16.51
N PRO A 16 4.69 -29.05 -16.04
CA PRO A 16 6.15 -29.14 -15.95
C PRO A 16 6.87 -28.99 -17.29
N SER A 17 6.26 -29.45 -18.39
CA SER A 17 6.89 -29.40 -19.71
C SER A 17 7.01 -27.97 -20.23
N THR A 18 6.02 -27.12 -19.92
CA THR A 18 6.06 -25.68 -20.18
C THR A 18 7.17 -24.99 -19.37
N ALA A 19 7.40 -25.38 -18.12
CA ALA A 19 8.48 -24.83 -17.31
C ALA A 19 9.87 -25.16 -17.87
N LEU A 20 10.09 -26.41 -18.31
CA LEU A 20 11.36 -26.83 -18.93
C LEU A 20 11.62 -26.09 -20.25
N LYS A 21 10.59 -25.89 -21.08
CA LYS A 21 10.70 -25.09 -22.32
C LYS A 21 11.06 -23.63 -22.06
N LEU A 22 10.58 -23.03 -20.97
CA LEU A 22 10.94 -21.67 -20.57
C LEU A 22 12.41 -21.56 -20.16
N VAL A 23 12.96 -22.57 -19.47
CA VAL A 23 14.38 -22.59 -19.06
C VAL A 23 15.32 -22.73 -20.27
N GLN A 24 14.93 -23.51 -21.28
CA GLN A 24 15.74 -23.75 -22.47
C GLN A 24 15.82 -22.54 -23.43
N ASN A 25 14.90 -21.57 -23.33
CA ASN A 25 14.89 -20.39 -24.20
C ASN A 25 15.17 -19.09 -23.42
N ARG A 26 16.34 -18.49 -23.68
CA ARG A 26 16.82 -17.26 -23.03
C ARG A 26 15.82 -16.10 -23.08
N ARG A 27 15.21 -15.82 -24.24
CA ARG A 27 14.26 -14.71 -24.41
C ARG A 27 12.96 -14.96 -23.64
N SER A 28 12.49 -16.20 -23.65
CA SER A 28 11.30 -16.60 -22.90
C SER A 28 11.54 -16.54 -21.39
N LEU A 29 12.72 -16.95 -20.94
CA LEU A 29 13.16 -16.85 -19.56
C LEU A 29 13.25 -15.39 -19.09
N GLU A 30 13.86 -14.50 -19.88
CA GLU A 30 13.94 -13.07 -19.56
C GLU A 30 12.56 -12.41 -19.47
N LYS A 31 11.64 -12.76 -20.38
CA LYS A 31 10.25 -12.30 -20.35
C LYS A 31 9.50 -12.83 -19.12
N ALA A 32 9.71 -14.10 -18.76
CA ALA A 32 9.11 -14.70 -17.56
C ALA A 32 9.64 -14.03 -16.27
N ILE A 33 10.95 -13.79 -16.18
CA ILE A 33 11.57 -13.06 -15.05
C ILE A 33 11.01 -11.64 -14.97
N SER A 34 10.93 -10.92 -16.09
CA SER A 34 10.37 -9.56 -16.14
C SER A 34 8.91 -9.53 -15.69
N THR A 35 8.10 -10.49 -16.17
CA THR A 35 6.70 -10.64 -15.77
C THR A 35 6.59 -10.94 -14.27
N PHE A 36 7.40 -11.86 -13.76
CA PHE A 36 7.42 -12.23 -12.34
C PHE A 36 7.83 -11.05 -11.44
N ARG A 37 8.87 -10.31 -11.82
CA ARG A 37 9.28 -9.07 -11.14
C ARG A 37 8.17 -8.01 -11.15
N GLY A 38 7.38 -7.96 -12.21
CA GLY A 38 6.19 -7.10 -12.31
C GLY A 38 5.07 -7.48 -11.33
N LEU A 39 5.00 -8.75 -10.92
CA LEU A 39 4.00 -9.28 -9.98
C LEU A 39 4.43 -9.17 -8.51
N THR A 40 5.71 -8.93 -8.23
CA THR A 40 6.26 -8.89 -6.86
C THR A 40 5.59 -7.83 -5.99
N PHE A 41 5.09 -6.75 -6.58
CA PHE A 41 4.32 -5.72 -5.87
C PHE A 41 3.00 -5.43 -6.57
N ALA A 42 1.94 -5.23 -5.80
CA ALA A 42 0.70 -4.64 -6.31
C ALA A 42 1.00 -3.28 -6.96
N SER A 43 0.27 -2.92 -8.01
CA SER A 43 0.49 -1.67 -8.77
C SER A 43 0.45 -0.42 -7.90
N SER A 44 -0.47 -0.37 -6.92
CA SER A 44 -0.58 0.71 -5.93
C SER A 44 0.65 0.81 -5.01
N THR A 45 1.18 -0.34 -4.57
CA THR A 45 2.40 -0.43 -3.75
C THR A 45 3.62 0.06 -4.53
N LYS A 46 3.74 -0.32 -5.81
CA LYS A 46 4.85 0.09 -6.68
C LYS A 46 4.89 1.61 -6.87
N SER A 47 3.75 2.23 -7.18
CA SER A 47 3.65 3.68 -7.36
C SER A 47 4.06 4.44 -6.08
N THR A 48 3.56 3.99 -4.94
CA THR A 48 3.87 4.60 -3.64
C THR A 48 5.35 4.44 -3.27
N MET A 49 5.93 3.26 -3.51
CA MET A 49 7.36 3.01 -3.30
C MET A 49 8.23 3.91 -4.18
N LEU A 50 7.94 4.01 -5.47
CA LEU A 50 8.68 4.88 -6.40
C LEU A 50 8.58 6.36 -6.03
N ALA A 51 7.42 6.83 -5.56
CA ALA A 51 7.29 8.20 -5.06
C ALA A 51 8.20 8.45 -3.86
N ARG A 52 8.28 7.50 -2.92
CA ARG A 52 9.18 7.59 -1.75
C ARG A 52 10.65 7.61 -2.16
N LEU A 53 11.06 6.72 -3.07
CA LEU A 53 12.43 6.67 -3.58
C LEU A 53 12.80 7.95 -4.33
N ARG A 54 11.88 8.54 -5.10
CA ARG A 54 12.11 9.83 -5.78
C ARG A 54 12.38 10.95 -4.78
N LEU A 55 11.61 11.04 -3.70
CA LEU A 55 11.87 12.04 -2.66
C LEU A 55 13.23 11.79 -2.00
N TRP A 56 13.52 10.54 -1.63
CA TRP A 56 14.82 10.18 -1.04
C TRP A 56 15.98 10.59 -1.94
N LYS A 57 15.93 10.27 -3.23
CA LYS A 57 16.95 10.66 -4.21
C LYS A 57 17.12 12.18 -4.31
N ARG A 58 16.03 12.94 -4.29
CA ARG A 58 16.10 14.41 -4.32
C ARG A 58 16.78 14.96 -3.06
N LEU A 59 16.48 14.40 -1.89
CA LEU A 59 17.13 14.78 -0.64
C LEU A 59 18.61 14.39 -0.64
N SER A 60 18.95 13.20 -1.15
CA SER A 60 20.35 12.77 -1.31
C SER A 60 21.16 13.77 -2.15
N ILE A 61 20.63 14.16 -3.32
CA ILE A 61 21.27 15.15 -4.19
C ILE A 61 21.42 16.50 -3.47
N GLY A 62 20.37 16.98 -2.81
CA GLY A 62 20.41 18.27 -2.09
C GLY A 62 21.39 18.30 -0.92
N LEU A 63 21.65 17.15 -0.29
CA LEU A 63 22.60 16.99 0.81
C LEU A 63 24.01 16.61 0.35
N GLY A 64 24.24 16.40 -0.96
CA GLY A 64 25.52 15.95 -1.49
C GLY A 64 25.93 14.54 -1.03
N ILE A 65 24.95 13.68 -0.71
CA ILE A 65 25.19 12.30 -0.26
C ILE A 65 24.77 11.30 -1.33
N GLU A 66 25.40 10.13 -1.32
CA GLU A 66 25.05 9.06 -2.24
C GLU A 66 23.63 8.53 -1.98
N PHE A 67 22.96 8.16 -3.07
CA PHE A 67 21.62 7.57 -3.01
C PHE A 67 21.67 6.11 -2.54
N THR A 68 22.62 5.34 -3.10
CA THR A 68 22.97 3.96 -2.76
C THR A 68 24.44 3.72 -3.15
N PRO A 69 25.22 2.92 -2.39
CA PRO A 69 24.83 2.17 -1.19
C PRO A 69 24.49 3.07 0.00
N LEU A 70 23.62 2.59 0.89
CA LEU A 70 23.26 3.34 2.10
C LEU A 70 24.45 3.47 3.05
N SER A 71 24.69 4.69 3.54
CA SER A 71 25.66 4.97 4.61
C SER A 71 24.96 5.42 5.88
N ALA A 72 25.59 5.21 7.04
CA ALA A 72 25.10 5.67 8.33
C ALA A 72 24.80 7.18 8.33
N ASN A 73 25.75 7.99 7.83
CA ASN A 73 25.59 9.44 7.73
C ASN A 73 24.44 9.84 6.80
N GLY A 74 24.29 9.16 5.65
CA GLY A 74 23.20 9.43 4.71
C GLY A 74 21.82 9.13 5.30
N VAL A 75 21.69 8.02 6.03
CA VAL A 75 20.47 7.68 6.76
C VAL A 75 20.15 8.71 7.82
N GLU A 76 21.11 9.08 8.67
CA GLU A 76 20.88 10.06 9.74
C GLU A 76 20.47 11.43 9.17
N SER A 77 21.19 11.93 8.17
CA SER A 77 20.95 13.23 7.56
C SER A 77 19.57 13.33 6.92
N ILE A 78 19.20 12.36 6.07
CA ILE A 78 17.88 12.38 5.41
C ILE A 78 16.75 12.23 6.41
N MET A 79 16.92 11.35 7.40
CA MET A 79 15.89 11.12 8.41
C MET A 79 15.70 12.32 9.33
N ALA A 80 16.78 13.05 9.65
CA ALA A 80 16.71 14.32 10.35
C ALA A 80 15.93 15.36 9.53
N VAL A 81 16.24 15.51 8.24
CA VAL A 81 15.53 16.45 7.35
C VAL A 81 14.04 16.11 7.26
N LEU A 82 13.68 14.85 7.00
CA LEU A 82 12.28 14.42 6.95
C LEU A 82 11.55 14.68 8.27
N ARG A 83 12.24 14.48 9.39
CA ARG A 83 11.67 14.73 10.72
C ARG A 83 11.45 16.22 10.97
N CYS A 84 12.44 17.06 10.70
CA CYS A 84 12.34 18.52 10.82
C CYS A 84 11.25 19.10 9.91
N ALA A 85 11.07 18.53 8.72
CA ALA A 85 10.00 18.90 7.79
C ALA A 85 8.61 18.33 8.16
N GLY A 86 8.46 17.66 9.31
CA GLY A 86 7.17 17.20 9.82
C GLY A 86 6.60 15.94 9.18
N TYR A 87 7.39 15.17 8.41
CA TYR A 87 6.90 13.95 7.77
C TYR A 87 6.61 12.85 8.80
N ARG A 88 5.33 12.68 9.16
CA ARG A 88 4.86 11.57 10.03
C ARG A 88 5.12 10.19 9.41
N SER A 89 5.20 10.10 8.09
CA SER A 89 5.47 8.85 7.37
C SER A 89 6.96 8.62 7.06
N ALA A 90 7.89 9.31 7.74
CA ALA A 90 9.34 9.18 7.52
C ALA A 90 9.81 7.71 7.53
N GLY A 91 9.28 6.90 8.44
CA GLY A 91 9.59 5.46 8.51
C GLY A 91 9.24 4.67 7.24
N CYS A 92 8.22 5.10 6.50
CA CYS A 92 7.87 4.46 5.22
C CYS A 92 8.89 4.76 4.12
N TYR A 93 9.52 5.94 4.14
CA TYR A 93 10.60 6.29 3.21
C TYR A 93 11.85 5.46 3.52
N LEU A 94 12.21 5.36 4.81
CA LEU A 94 13.32 4.54 5.27
C LEU A 94 13.15 3.06 4.86
N SER A 95 11.97 2.49 5.06
CA SER A 95 11.70 1.11 4.63
C SER A 95 11.81 0.94 3.11
N ALA A 96 11.33 1.91 2.33
CA ALA A 96 11.42 1.85 0.87
C ALA A 96 12.86 1.84 0.37
N ILE A 97 13.73 2.71 0.91
CA ILE A 97 15.13 2.74 0.50
C ILE A 97 15.92 1.52 0.98
N ILE A 98 15.62 0.95 2.15
CA ILE A 98 16.27 -0.29 2.62
C ILE A 98 15.94 -1.46 1.69
N SER A 99 14.66 -1.61 1.32
CA SER A 99 14.24 -2.61 0.34
C SER A 99 14.94 -2.39 -1.00
N TYR A 100 14.96 -1.15 -1.49
CA TYR A 100 15.65 -0.82 -2.74
C TYR A 100 17.15 -1.12 -2.69
N ASN A 101 17.85 -0.73 -1.62
CA ASN A 101 19.28 -0.98 -1.42
C ASN A 101 19.60 -2.49 -1.46
N ARG A 102 18.76 -3.30 -0.79
CA ARG A 102 18.87 -4.77 -0.81
C ARG A 102 18.57 -5.34 -2.20
N ASP A 103 17.56 -4.82 -2.89
CA ASP A 103 17.20 -5.26 -4.24
C ASP A 103 18.30 -4.93 -5.27
N GLN A 104 19.12 -3.91 -5.01
CA GLN A 104 20.34 -3.62 -5.79
C GLN A 104 21.54 -4.50 -5.39
N GLY A 105 21.38 -5.42 -4.43
CA GLY A 105 22.43 -6.33 -3.98
C GLY A 105 23.42 -5.70 -2.99
N HIS A 106 23.15 -4.50 -2.46
CA HIS A 106 24.04 -3.87 -1.48
C HIS A 106 23.82 -4.43 -0.08
N VAL A 107 24.93 -4.77 0.58
CA VAL A 107 24.96 -5.17 2.00
C VAL A 107 25.14 -3.91 2.85
N MET A 108 24.38 -3.81 3.94
CA MET A 108 24.58 -2.74 4.92
C MET A 108 25.66 -3.18 5.92
N ASP A 109 26.60 -2.29 6.20
CA ASP A 109 27.55 -2.49 7.28
C ASP A 109 26.88 -2.32 8.67
N SER A 110 27.59 -2.73 9.73
CA SER A 110 27.07 -2.69 11.10
C SER A 110 26.73 -1.26 11.55
N ALA A 111 27.50 -0.26 11.09
CA ALA A 111 27.26 1.15 11.37
C ALA A 111 25.94 1.64 10.75
N THR A 112 25.67 1.30 9.48
CA THR A 112 24.43 1.66 8.79
C THR A 112 23.24 0.93 9.40
N GLU A 113 23.38 -0.33 9.79
CA GLU A 113 22.31 -1.05 10.49
C GLU A 113 21.96 -0.41 11.85
N ALA A 114 22.96 0.04 12.61
CA ALA A 114 22.75 0.76 13.85
C ALA A 114 22.04 2.11 13.61
N ALA A 115 22.44 2.86 12.57
CA ALA A 115 21.79 4.11 12.17
C ALA A 115 20.33 3.90 11.76
N VAL A 116 20.04 2.88 10.94
CA VAL A 116 18.68 2.48 10.56
C VAL A 116 17.82 2.16 11.79
N ARG A 117 18.38 1.43 12.76
CA ARG A 117 17.67 1.07 14.00
C ARG A 117 17.31 2.31 14.81
N ARG A 118 18.27 3.22 15.00
CA ARG A 118 18.06 4.51 15.69
C ARG A 118 17.03 5.37 14.96
N ALA A 119 17.12 5.48 13.63
CA ALA A 119 16.17 6.22 12.82
C ALA A 119 14.74 5.67 12.92
N ARG A 120 14.56 4.34 12.93
CA ARG A 120 13.23 3.71 13.15
C ARG A 120 12.64 4.06 14.51
N LEU A 121 13.45 4.07 15.56
CA LEU A 121 13.00 4.47 16.90
C LEU A 121 12.61 5.95 16.92
N ALA A 122 13.43 6.82 16.33
CA ALA A 122 13.15 8.26 16.23
C ALA A 122 11.85 8.55 15.48
N CYS A 123 11.56 7.81 14.41
CA CYS A 123 10.29 7.93 13.66
C CYS A 123 9.07 7.62 14.50
N LYS A 124 9.17 6.70 15.47
CA LYS A 124 8.04 6.29 16.31
C LYS A 124 7.74 7.29 17.42
N ARG A 125 8.73 8.08 17.84
CA ARG A 125 8.56 9.09 18.90
C ARG A 125 7.64 10.22 18.42
N ASN A 126 6.71 10.63 19.28
CA ASN A 126 5.75 11.72 19.04
C ASN A 126 4.84 11.53 17.81
N LEU A 127 4.57 10.29 17.37
CA LEU A 127 3.53 10.02 16.36
C LEU A 127 2.11 10.27 16.90
N GLY A 128 1.95 10.26 18.23
CA GLY A 128 0.64 10.21 18.89
C GLY A 128 -0.02 8.83 18.75
N PRO A 129 -1.10 8.57 19.50
CA PRO A 129 -1.88 7.37 19.30
C PRO A 129 -2.44 7.34 17.87
N PRO A 130 -2.58 6.15 17.25
CA PRO A 130 -3.26 6.04 15.97
C PRO A 130 -4.66 6.64 16.09
N THR A 131 -4.98 7.60 15.22
CA THR A 131 -6.30 8.20 15.17
C THR A 131 -7.30 7.11 14.80
N ARG A 132 -8.08 6.65 15.77
CA ARG A 132 -9.20 5.74 15.51
C ARG A 132 -10.32 6.53 14.85
N MET A 133 -10.97 5.92 13.87
CA MET A 133 -12.20 6.45 13.33
C MET A 133 -13.20 6.55 14.48
N ARG A 134 -13.79 7.74 14.68
CA ARG A 134 -14.87 7.92 15.65
C ARG A 134 -16.11 7.22 15.12
N GLY A 135 -16.94 6.69 16.03
CA GLY A 135 -18.24 6.14 15.64
C GLY A 135 -19.06 7.21 14.92
N ILE A 136 -19.77 6.82 13.87
CA ILE A 136 -20.67 7.72 13.16
C ILE A 136 -21.98 7.81 13.95
N SER A 137 -22.38 9.02 14.29
CA SER A 137 -23.66 9.25 14.94
C SER A 137 -24.80 8.96 13.97
N LEU A 138 -25.71 8.07 14.35
CA LEU A 138 -26.91 7.78 13.54
C LEU A 138 -27.80 9.02 13.38
N ALA A 139 -27.81 9.92 14.38
CA ALA A 139 -28.54 11.18 14.29
C ALA A 139 -27.93 12.11 13.22
N GLU A 140 -26.60 12.22 13.16
CA GLU A 140 -25.91 12.99 12.13
C GLU A 140 -26.10 12.37 10.74
N LEU A 141 -26.07 11.04 10.65
CA LEU A 141 -26.32 10.32 9.40
C LEU A 141 -27.75 10.54 8.90
N ARG A 142 -28.75 10.53 9.79
CA ARG A 142 -30.14 10.85 9.48
C ARG A 142 -30.29 12.29 9.00
N LEU A 143 -29.62 13.24 9.64
CA LEU A 143 -29.62 14.65 9.23
C LEU A 143 -28.93 14.83 7.87
N LEU A 144 -27.85 14.10 7.61
CA LEU A 144 -27.21 14.11 6.30
C LEU A 144 -28.14 13.54 5.23
N ALA A 145 -28.86 12.46 5.53
CA ALA A 145 -29.83 11.85 4.62
C ALA A 145 -30.97 12.80 4.25
N SER A 146 -31.44 13.63 5.18
CA SER A 146 -32.49 14.62 4.90
C SER A 146 -31.99 15.82 4.08
N LYS A 147 -30.68 16.11 4.12
CA LYS A 147 -30.05 17.19 3.35
C LYS A 147 -29.60 16.77 1.95
N LEU A 148 -29.42 15.48 1.70
CA LEU A 148 -29.02 14.98 0.39
C LEU A 148 -30.20 14.99 -0.57
N THR A 149 -30.09 15.77 -1.64
CA THR A 149 -31.04 15.80 -2.75
C THR A 149 -30.45 15.12 -3.99
N GLY A 150 -31.32 14.58 -4.84
CA GLY A 150 -30.94 13.93 -6.10
C GLY A 150 -31.05 12.40 -6.10
N PHE A 151 -30.91 11.82 -7.30
CA PHE A 151 -31.28 10.43 -7.62
C PHE A 151 -30.52 9.37 -6.82
N TYR A 152 -29.30 9.69 -6.35
CA TYR A 152 -28.41 8.77 -5.63
C TYR A 152 -28.27 9.10 -4.14
N ALA A 153 -29.06 10.04 -3.61
CA ALA A 153 -28.96 10.47 -2.21
C ALA A 153 -29.13 9.32 -1.22
N LYS A 154 -30.18 8.51 -1.38
CA LYS A 154 -30.49 7.37 -0.51
C LYS A 154 -29.43 6.27 -0.60
N GLN A 155 -28.92 6.00 -1.81
CA GLN A 155 -27.90 4.98 -2.08
C GLN A 155 -26.55 5.37 -1.47
N ARG A 156 -26.20 6.66 -1.45
CA ARG A 156 -24.98 7.15 -0.78
C ARG A 156 -25.05 6.93 0.72
N VAL A 157 -26.18 7.26 1.36
CA VAL A 157 -26.38 7.04 2.80
C VAL A 157 -26.31 5.55 3.15
N ALA A 158 -26.98 4.69 2.37
CA ALA A 158 -26.92 3.25 2.54
C ALA A 158 -25.48 2.71 2.38
N GLY A 159 -24.73 3.24 1.40
CA GLY A 159 -23.32 2.90 1.21
C GLY A 159 -22.45 3.28 2.42
N TYR A 160 -22.63 4.48 2.99
CA TYR A 160 -21.94 4.88 4.22
C TYR A 160 -22.33 4.00 5.40
N LEU A 161 -23.61 3.68 5.56
CA LEU A 161 -24.10 2.82 6.63
C LEU A 161 -23.46 1.43 6.53
N MET A 162 -23.49 0.82 5.35
CA MET A 162 -22.88 -0.50 5.09
C MET A 162 -21.36 -0.49 5.33
N ALA A 163 -20.65 0.51 4.79
CA ALA A 163 -19.21 0.62 4.96
C ALA A 163 -18.83 0.79 6.44
N SER A 164 -19.63 1.51 7.21
CA SER A 164 -19.40 1.76 8.63
C SER A 164 -19.76 0.56 9.49
N TRP A 165 -20.88 -0.09 9.20
CA TRP A 165 -21.35 -1.28 9.93
C TRP A 165 -20.40 -2.46 9.81
N PHE A 166 -19.84 -2.67 8.61
CA PHE A 166 -18.88 -3.74 8.34
C PHE A 166 -17.41 -3.29 8.43
N LEU A 167 -17.14 -2.05 8.85
CA LEU A 167 -15.80 -1.47 8.98
C LEU A 167 -14.94 -1.63 7.70
N LEU A 168 -15.58 -1.45 6.54
CA LEU A 168 -14.94 -1.64 5.23
C LEU A 168 -13.92 -0.54 4.94
N ARG A 169 -12.80 -0.91 4.32
CA ARG A 169 -11.90 0.06 3.69
C ARG A 169 -12.59 0.68 2.48
N CYS A 170 -12.19 1.90 2.11
CA CYS A 170 -12.79 2.58 0.95
C CYS A 170 -12.70 1.75 -0.34
N SER A 171 -11.60 1.02 -0.55
CA SER A 171 -11.47 0.13 -1.71
C SER A 171 -12.44 -1.05 -1.68
N GLU A 172 -12.75 -1.58 -0.49
CA GLU A 172 -13.70 -2.68 -0.30
C GLU A 172 -15.13 -2.17 -0.55
N ALA A 173 -15.49 -1.02 0.05
CA ALA A 173 -16.78 -0.36 -0.17
C ALA A 173 -17.02 0.01 -1.64
N LEU A 174 -15.99 0.46 -2.37
CA LEU A 174 -16.08 0.75 -3.82
C LEU A 174 -16.21 -0.50 -4.69
N SER A 175 -15.72 -1.64 -4.21
CA SER A 175 -15.82 -2.93 -4.91
C SER A 175 -17.08 -3.73 -4.56
N MET A 176 -17.90 -3.22 -3.63
CA MET A 176 -19.18 -3.84 -3.33
C MET A 176 -20.10 -3.77 -4.55
N ASP A 177 -20.74 -4.89 -4.82
CA ASP A 177 -21.72 -5.06 -5.88
C ASP A 177 -22.91 -5.81 -5.26
N MET A 178 -24.09 -5.65 -5.84
CA MET A 178 -25.32 -6.32 -5.42
C MET A 178 -25.16 -7.85 -5.40
N GLN A 179 -24.29 -8.38 -6.28
CA GLN A 179 -23.96 -9.80 -6.38
C GLN A 179 -23.29 -10.38 -5.12
N HIS A 180 -22.69 -9.52 -4.29
CA HIS A 180 -22.02 -9.92 -3.06
C HIS A 180 -22.97 -10.01 -1.85
N ILE A 181 -24.22 -9.55 -1.99
CA ILE A 181 -25.22 -9.58 -0.93
C ILE A 181 -25.97 -10.91 -0.99
N ARG A 182 -25.95 -11.66 0.11
CA ARG A 182 -26.73 -12.89 0.27
C ARG A 182 -27.56 -12.77 1.54
N PHE A 183 -28.84 -13.10 1.45
CA PHE A 183 -29.72 -13.19 2.60
C PHE A 183 -29.77 -14.63 3.05
N ASP A 184 -29.42 -14.88 4.31
CA ASP A 184 -29.66 -16.17 4.96
C ASP A 184 -31.01 -16.07 5.68
N GLU A 185 -32.00 -16.79 5.17
CA GLU A 185 -33.35 -16.80 5.73
C GLU A 185 -33.52 -17.81 6.87
N GLY A 186 -32.48 -18.60 7.19
CA GLY A 186 -32.54 -19.69 8.16
C GLY A 186 -32.52 -19.28 9.63
N SER A 187 -32.00 -18.09 9.96
CA SER A 187 -31.74 -17.67 11.34
C SER A 187 -32.54 -16.42 11.77
N LYS A 188 -33.82 -16.34 11.40
CA LYS A 188 -34.72 -15.23 11.80
C LYS A 188 -34.97 -15.21 13.32
N THR A 189 -34.00 -14.75 14.11
CA THR A 189 -34.16 -14.42 15.52
C THR A 189 -33.79 -12.96 15.74
N VAL A 190 -34.74 -12.21 16.31
CA VAL A 190 -34.58 -10.82 16.79
C VAL A 190 -33.86 -10.83 18.13
#